data_AF-A0A0G4FQG9-F1
#
_entry.id   AF-A0A0G4FQG9-F1
#
_cell.length_a   1.000
_cell.length_b   1.000
_cell.length_c   1.000
_cell.angle_alpha   90.00
_cell.angle_beta   90.00
_cell.angle_gamma   90.00
#
_symmetry.space_group_name_H-M   'P 1'
#
loop_
_entity.id
_entity.type
_entity.pdbx_description
1 polymer ?
#
loop_
_entity_poly.entity_id
_entity_poly.type
_entity_poly.pdbx_seq_one_letter_code
_entity_poly.pdbx_strand_id
1 'polypeptide(L)'
;MDLVGNSQAQAALQERRSFPDPNVQETLRSEIRQICAKKGVWDYTDEFRGIACRLTDVTQTDLMYDYKAGLPKAVSDEIGWVHPNPDTLSKLITEALKAEKRVAGGNRGNH
;
A
#
# COMPACT_ATOMS: atom_id res chain seq x y z
N MET A 1 26.90 -37.01 -29.43
CA MET A 1 25.56 -36.43 -29.66
C MET A 1 24.83 -36.29 -28.32
N ASP A 2 25.50 -35.67 -27.35
CA ASP A 2 25.12 -34.44 -26.65
C ASP A 2 23.65 -34.34 -26.18
N LEU A 3 23.32 -35.12 -25.15
CA LEU A 3 22.15 -34.90 -24.29
C LEU A 3 22.50 -34.00 -23.09
N VAL A 4 23.34 -32.98 -23.28
CA VAL A 4 23.45 -31.90 -22.29
C VAL A 4 22.27 -30.97 -22.53
N GLY A 5 21.14 -31.34 -21.94
CA GLY A 5 19.99 -30.47 -21.78
C GLY A 5 20.49 -29.11 -21.27
N ASN A 6 20.19 -28.08 -22.05
CA ASN A 6 20.68 -26.72 -21.91
C ASN A 6 20.53 -26.20 -20.45
N SER A 7 21.58 -26.31 -19.63
CA SER A 7 21.58 -25.87 -18.22
C SER A 7 21.23 -24.39 -18.08
N GLN A 8 21.50 -23.56 -19.08
CA GLN A 8 21.06 -22.16 -19.10
C GLN A 8 19.53 -22.03 -19.19
N ALA A 9 18.85 -22.91 -19.94
CA ALA A 9 17.40 -22.89 -20.03
C ALA A 9 16.73 -23.35 -18.72
N GLN A 10 17.34 -24.30 -18.00
CA GLN A 10 16.88 -24.72 -16.67
C GLN A 10 17.17 -23.66 -15.61
N ALA A 11 18.34 -23.02 -15.64
CA ALA A 11 18.68 -21.90 -14.75
C ALA A 11 17.74 -20.71 -14.96
N ALA A 12 17.44 -20.34 -16.22
CA ALA A 12 16.51 -19.25 -16.53
C ALA A 12 15.05 -19.57 -16.11
N LEU A 13 14.62 -20.83 -16.20
CA LEU A 13 13.31 -21.26 -15.69
C LEU A 13 13.24 -21.27 -14.16
N GLN A 14 14.37 -21.54 -13.50
CA GLN A 14 14.49 -21.56 -12.04
C GLN A 14 14.60 -20.14 -11.47
N GLU A 15 15.32 -19.22 -12.13
CA GLU A 15 15.33 -17.79 -11.83
C GLU A 15 13.93 -17.16 -11.98
N ARG A 16 13.21 -17.46 -13.07
CA ARG A 16 11.83 -16.99 -13.26
C ARG A 16 10.84 -17.47 -12.19
N ARG A 17 11.15 -18.56 -11.47
CA ARG A 17 10.35 -19.01 -10.32
C ARG A 17 10.69 -18.29 -9.03
N SER A 18 11.90 -17.76 -8.92
CA SER A 18 12.38 -17.06 -7.72
C SER A 18 12.02 -15.57 -7.74
N PHE A 19 11.88 -14.98 -8.93
CA PHE A 19 11.41 -13.60 -9.07
C PHE A 19 9.89 -13.55 -9.23
N PRO A 20 9.19 -12.68 -8.48
CA PRO A 20 7.77 -12.45 -8.68
C PRO A 20 7.52 -11.95 -10.09
N ASP A 21 6.43 -12.44 -10.70
CA ASP A 21 6.07 -12.07 -12.08
C ASP A 21 5.84 -10.55 -12.16
N PRO A 22 6.55 -9.83 -13.05
CA PRO A 22 6.46 -8.38 -13.14
C PRO A 22 5.06 -7.89 -13.54
N ASN A 23 4.31 -8.67 -14.33
CA ASN A 23 2.93 -8.33 -14.66
C ASN A 23 2.04 -8.45 -13.42
N VAL A 24 2.31 -9.44 -12.56
CA VAL A 24 1.59 -9.58 -11.28
C VAL A 24 1.91 -8.41 -10.35
N GLN A 25 3.18 -8.00 -10.23
CA GLN A 25 3.56 -6.83 -9.42
C GLN A 25 2.90 -5.54 -9.96
N GLU A 26 2.90 -5.31 -11.27
CA GLU A 26 2.23 -4.14 -11.86
C GLU A 26 0.72 -4.14 -11.66
N THR A 27 0.09 -5.32 -11.73
CA THR A 27 -1.34 -5.48 -11.41
C THR A 27 -1.62 -5.08 -9.97
N LEU A 28 -0.83 -5.59 -9.01
CA LEU A 28 -0.98 -5.27 -7.58
C LEU A 28 -0.76 -3.78 -7.29
N ARG A 29 0.21 -3.12 -7.95
CA ARG A 29 0.39 -1.66 -7.83
C ARG A 29 -0.81 -0.90 -8.36
N SER A 30 -1.35 -1.33 -9.49
CA SER A 30 -2.55 -0.73 -10.08
C SER A 30 -3.74 -0.87 -9.14
N GLU A 31 -3.93 -2.04 -8.52
CA GLU A 31 -4.96 -2.27 -7.50
C GLU A 31 -4.78 -1.32 -6.31
N ILE A 32 -3.57 -1.20 -5.75
CA ILE A 32 -3.29 -0.27 -4.63
C ILE A 32 -3.66 1.18 -4.98
N ARG A 33 -3.33 1.63 -6.19
CA ARG A 33 -3.63 3.00 -6.64
C ARG A 33 -5.11 3.24 -6.90
N GLN A 34 -5.90 2.18 -7.09
CA GLN A 34 -7.33 2.27 -7.38
C GLN A 34 -8.21 2.14 -6.14
N ILE A 35 -7.72 1.52 -5.06
CA ILE A 35 -8.48 1.41 -3.81
C ILE A 35 -8.51 2.75 -3.07
N CYS A 36 -9.66 3.05 -2.47
CA CYS A 36 -9.85 4.24 -1.65
C CYS A 36 -10.80 3.95 -0.49
N ALA A 37 -10.71 4.75 0.56
CA ALA A 37 -11.53 4.59 1.76
C ALA A 37 -12.99 4.99 1.54
N LYS A 38 -13.79 4.03 1.06
CA LYS A 38 -15.24 4.23 0.83
C LYS A 38 -16.11 3.90 2.04
N LYS A 39 -15.74 2.87 2.81
CA LYS A 39 -16.51 2.36 3.97
C LYS A 39 -15.95 2.80 5.32
N GLY A 40 -14.71 3.30 5.32
CA GLY A 40 -13.96 3.72 6.50
C GLY A 40 -12.47 3.46 6.30
N VAL A 41 -11.65 4.10 7.12
CA VAL A 41 -10.18 3.96 7.09
C VAL A 41 -9.75 2.57 7.53
N TRP A 42 -10.48 1.92 8.44
CA TRP A 42 -10.20 0.55 8.86
C TRP A 42 -10.32 -0.45 7.71
N ASP A 43 -11.48 -0.49 7.04
CA ASP A 43 -11.73 -1.40 5.90
C ASP A 43 -10.72 -1.15 4.77
N TYR A 44 -10.42 0.12 4.49
CA TYR A 44 -9.37 0.49 3.54
C TYR A 44 -8.00 -0.01 3.93
N THR A 45 -7.63 0.12 5.21
CA THR A 45 -6.33 -0.33 5.72
C THR A 45 -6.16 -1.84 5.57
N ASP A 46 -7.21 -2.60 5.84
CA ASP A 46 -7.19 -4.06 5.71
C ASP A 46 -6.97 -4.48 4.26
N GLU A 47 -7.74 -3.92 3.33
CA GLU A 47 -7.61 -4.16 1.89
C GLU A 47 -6.22 -3.74 1.37
N PHE A 48 -5.76 -2.54 1.74
CA PHE A 48 -4.43 -2.04 1.37
C PHE A 48 -3.32 -2.98 1.85
N ARG A 49 -3.38 -3.44 3.12
CA ARG A 49 -2.38 -4.38 3.67
C ARG A 49 -2.38 -5.72 2.97
N GLY A 50 -3.55 -6.23 2.58
CA GLY A 50 -3.68 -7.49 1.84
C GLY A 50 -3.00 -7.46 0.48
N ILE A 51 -2.97 -6.30 -0.19
CA ILE A 51 -2.27 -6.13 -1.47
C ILE A 51 -0.79 -5.81 -1.23
N ALA A 52 -0.48 -4.88 -0.31
CA ALA A 52 0.88 -4.43 -0.03
C ALA A 52 1.81 -5.55 0.45
N CYS A 53 1.30 -6.55 1.18
CA CYS A 53 2.12 -7.69 1.64
C CYS A 53 2.56 -8.62 0.49
N ARG A 54 1.92 -8.53 -0.67
CA ARG A 54 2.23 -9.32 -1.89
C ARG A 54 3.15 -8.56 -2.85
N LEU A 55 3.37 -7.27 -2.61
CA LEU A 55 4.35 -6.49 -3.32
C LEU A 55 5.74 -6.74 -2.75
N THR A 56 6.71 -6.96 -3.63
CA THR A 56 8.09 -7.29 -3.25
C THR A 56 9.09 -6.22 -3.69
N ASP A 57 8.69 -5.34 -4.60
CA ASP A 57 9.57 -4.37 -5.25
C ASP A 57 9.13 -2.91 -5.02
N VAL A 58 8.50 -2.65 -3.88
CA VAL A 58 8.06 -1.29 -3.47
C VAL A 58 8.77 -0.87 -2.18
N THR A 59 9.10 0.41 -2.10
CA THR A 59 9.67 0.99 -0.88
C THR A 59 8.58 1.33 0.12
N GLN A 60 8.96 1.50 1.39
CA GLN A 60 8.03 2.00 2.41
C GLN A 60 7.49 3.38 2.05
N THR A 61 8.31 4.23 1.40
CA THR A 61 7.90 5.56 0.94
C THR A 61 6.81 5.47 -0.12
N ASP A 62 6.93 4.56 -1.08
CA ASP A 62 5.92 4.35 -2.12
C ASP A 62 4.58 3.94 -1.49
N LEU A 63 4.62 2.96 -0.59
CA LEU A 63 3.43 2.51 0.15
C LEU A 63 2.81 3.64 0.97
N MET A 64 3.61 4.51 1.58
CA MET A 64 3.10 5.66 2.32
C MET A 64 2.44 6.69 1.42
N TYR A 65 2.99 6.92 0.22
CA TYR A 65 2.41 7.80 -0.77
C TYR A 65 1.07 7.27 -1.27
N ASP A 66 1.04 6.01 -1.70
CA ASP A 66 -0.17 5.36 -2.20
C ASP A 66 -1.25 5.26 -1.10
N TYR A 67 -0.85 4.95 0.15
CA TYR A 67 -1.77 4.91 1.28
C TYR A 67 -2.42 6.28 1.53
N LYS A 68 -1.63 7.37 1.51
CA LYS A 68 -2.18 8.73 1.67
C LYS A 68 -3.13 9.09 0.54
N ALA A 69 -2.82 8.70 -0.70
CA ALA A 69 -3.64 8.99 -1.86
C ALA A 69 -5.05 8.36 -1.79
N GLY A 70 -5.20 7.21 -1.13
CA GLY A 70 -6.49 6.54 -0.95
C GLY A 70 -7.30 7.02 0.26
N LEU A 71 -6.75 7.89 1.12
CA LEU A 71 -7.46 8.39 2.31
C LEU A 71 -8.52 9.44 1.96
N PRO A 72 -9.60 9.55 2.77
CA PRO A 72 -10.54 10.65 2.64
C PRO A 72 -9.84 11.98 2.93
N LYS A 73 -10.17 13.03 2.16
CA LYS A 73 -9.52 14.34 2.30
C LYS A 73 -9.50 14.87 3.74
N ALA A 74 -10.62 14.78 4.45
CA ALA A 74 -10.71 15.24 5.84
C ALA A 74 -9.73 14.52 6.79
N VAL A 75 -9.52 13.22 6.58
CA VAL A 75 -8.55 12.43 7.34
C VAL A 75 -7.13 12.80 6.95
N SER A 76 -6.86 12.94 5.65
CA SER A 76 -5.53 13.35 5.16
C SER A 76 -5.13 14.74 5.68
N ASP A 77 -6.05 15.70 5.66
CA ASP A 77 -5.81 17.05 6.18
C ASP A 77 -5.49 16.98 7.68
N GLU A 78 -6.32 16.29 8.46
CA GLU A 78 -6.13 16.09 9.91
C GLU A 78 -4.76 15.45 10.23
N ILE A 79 -4.32 14.45 9.46
CA ILE A 79 -2.97 13.88 9.63
C ILE A 79 -1.89 14.91 9.30
N GLY A 80 -2.05 15.67 8.21
CA GLY A 80 -1.08 16.69 7.80
C GLY A 80 -0.86 17.79 8.84
N TRP A 81 -1.92 18.16 9.57
CA TRP A 81 -1.85 19.13 10.67
C TRP A 81 -1.18 18.55 11.93
N VAL A 82 -1.54 17.34 12.33
CA VAL A 82 -1.09 16.75 13.60
C VAL A 82 0.30 16.12 13.47
N HIS A 83 0.61 15.51 12.32
CA HIS A 83 1.83 14.74 12.06
C HIS A 83 2.30 14.94 10.61
N PRO A 84 3.01 16.05 10.30
CA PRO A 84 3.35 16.41 8.92
C PRO A 84 4.22 15.36 8.22
N ASN A 85 5.09 14.66 8.96
CA ASN A 85 5.96 13.61 8.43
C ASN A 85 5.93 12.36 9.32
N PRO A 86 5.03 11.39 9.06
CA PRO A 86 5.20 10.05 9.61
C PRO A 86 6.41 9.40 8.95
N ASP A 87 7.30 8.78 9.75
CA ASP A 87 8.52 8.14 9.21
C ASP A 87 8.28 6.70 8.72
N THR A 88 7.12 6.12 9.04
CA THR A 88 6.78 4.73 8.68
C THR A 88 5.31 4.59 8.33
N LEU A 89 4.99 3.60 7.48
CA LEU A 89 3.62 3.26 7.12
C LEU A 89 2.78 2.88 8.35
N SER A 90 3.36 2.17 9.33
CA SER A 90 2.64 1.77 10.53
C SER A 90 2.20 2.95 11.39
N LYS A 91 3.07 3.96 11.53
CA LYS A 91 2.72 5.22 12.21
C LYS A 91 1.60 5.94 11.46
N LEU A 92 1.73 6.05 10.13
CA LEU A 92 0.73 6.68 9.27
C LEU A 92 -0.64 6.02 9.39
N ILE A 93 -0.72 4.68 9.34
CA ILE A 93 -1.96 3.92 9.51
C ILE A 93 -2.58 4.20 10.89
N THR A 94 -1.77 4.16 11.94
CA THR A 94 -2.23 4.42 13.32
C THR A 94 -2.85 5.81 13.43
N GLU A 95 -2.21 6.82 12.83
CA GLU A 95 -2.70 8.19 12.87
C GLU A 95 -3.93 8.39 11.98
N ALA A 96 -4.04 7.71 10.85
CA ALA A 96 -5.24 7.75 10.02
C ALA A 96 -6.48 7.20 10.75
N LEU A 97 -6.32 6.10 11.49
CA LEU A 97 -7.40 5.52 12.29
C LEU A 97 -7.83 6.43 13.46
N LYS A 98 -6.88 7.14 14.07
CA LYS A 98 -7.20 8.14 15.10
C LYS A 98 -7.85 9.39 14.50
N ALA A 99 -7.33 9.86 13.37
CA ALA A 99 -7.83 11.02 12.65
C ALA A 99 -9.29 10.81 12.20
N GLU A 100 -9.63 9.63 11.68
CA GLU A 100 -11.02 9.29 11.35
C GLU A 100 -11.97 9.47 12.54
N LYS A 101 -11.57 9.02 13.73
CA LYS A 101 -12.37 9.22 14.96
C LYS A 101 -12.48 10.69 15.37
N ARG A 102 -11.42 11.49 15.19
CA ARG A 102 -11.43 12.93 15.45
C ARG A 102 -12.35 13.67 14.47
N VAL A 103 -12.33 13.28 13.19
CA VAL A 103 -13.22 13.82 12.16
C VAL A 103 -14.67 13.43 12.43
N ALA A 104 -14.95 12.16 12.76
CA ALA A 104 -16.30 11.67 13.05
C ALA A 104 -16.88 12.21 14.37
N GLY A 105 -16.05 12.36 15.40
CA GLY A 105 -16.41 12.97 16.68
C GLY A 105 -16.39 14.50 16.66
N GLY A 106 -15.78 15.09 15.63
CA GLY A 106 -15.57 16.51 15.41
C GLY A 106 -16.78 17.21 14.79
N ASN A 107 -17.99 16.94 15.28
CA ASN A 107 -19.05 17.94 15.22
C ASN A 107 -18.91 18.88 16.42
N ARG A 108 -17.80 19.64 16.47
CA ARG A 108 -17.73 20.86 17.28
C ARG A 108 -17.88 22.01 16.30
N GLY A 109 -19.12 22.44 16.15
CA GLY A 109 -19.49 23.56 15.30
C GLY A 109 -18.69 24.83 15.62
N ASN A 110 -18.57 25.64 14.59
CA ASN A 110 -18.36 27.09 14.54
C ASN A 110 -18.81 27.42 13.09
N HIS A 111 -19.85 28.21 12.79
CA HIS A 111 -20.25 29.54 13.26
C HIS A 111 -19.12 30.57 13.28
#